data_AF-A0A927UBD6-F1
#
_entry.id   AF-A0A927UBD6-F1
#
_cell.length_a   1.000
_cell.length_b   1.000
_cell.length_c   1.000
_cell.angle_alpha   90.00
_cell.angle_beta   90.00
_cell.angle_gamma   90.00
#
_symmetry.space_group_name_H-M   'P 1'
#
loop_
_entity.id
_entity.type
_entity.pdbx_description
1 polymer ?
#
loop_
_entity_poly.entity_id
_entity_poly.type
_entity_poly.pdbx_seq_one_letter_code
_entity_poly.pdbx_strand_id
1 'polypeptide(L)'
;MKDKFDFLRKIFSCENSDLLLKAYKSLSNEGLEVYIEVNEGEFIVVSENTISDATTLYVPAADWSFSKDVLTKEGLSEYITEYVIPSHIQAEIDKTEEILLKKRKTVYIETLIVFVLFVIYIIFTMVTH
;
A
#
# COMPACT_ATOMS: atom_id res chain seq x y z
N MET A 1 -5.17 -19.51 15.25
CA MET A 1 -4.00 -18.71 14.81
C MET A 1 -3.92 -18.60 13.27
N LYS A 2 -5.00 -18.89 12.54
CA LYS A 2 -5.05 -18.82 11.06
C LYS A 2 -5.60 -17.47 10.56
N ASP A 3 -6.44 -16.81 11.36
CA ASP A 3 -7.18 -15.59 10.97
C ASP A 3 -6.36 -14.29 11.03
N LYS A 4 -5.11 -14.31 11.52
CA LYS A 4 -4.31 -13.09 11.71
C LYS A 4 -3.54 -12.64 10.47
N PHE A 5 -3.58 -13.40 9.37
CA PHE A 5 -2.81 -13.10 8.16
C PHE A 5 -3.60 -13.26 6.86
N ASP A 6 -4.93 -13.46 6.92
CA ASP A 6 -5.81 -13.51 5.75
C ASP A 6 -5.84 -12.19 4.94
N PHE A 7 -5.33 -11.11 5.52
CA PHE A 7 -5.17 -9.83 4.85
C PHE A 7 -3.79 -9.64 4.20
N LEU A 8 -2.83 -10.55 4.33
CA LEU A 8 -1.54 -10.43 3.66
C LEU A 8 -1.65 -10.86 2.20
N ARG A 9 -0.94 -10.14 1.34
CA ARG A 9 -0.93 -10.37 -0.11
C ARG A 9 0.49 -10.39 -0.63
N LYS A 10 0.77 -11.38 -1.47
CA LYS A 10 2.01 -11.46 -2.23
C LYS A 10 2.11 -10.25 -3.15
N ILE A 11 3.21 -9.49 -3.05
CA ILE A 11 3.46 -8.31 -3.87
C ILE A 11 4.65 -8.52 -4.81
N PHE A 12 5.67 -9.25 -4.36
CA PHE A 12 6.93 -9.38 -5.08
C PHE A 12 7.45 -10.80 -4.96
N SER A 13 7.93 -11.38 -6.06
CA SER A 13 8.53 -12.70 -6.10
C SER A 13 9.78 -12.65 -6.96
N CYS A 14 10.93 -12.95 -6.38
CA CYS A 14 12.17 -13.01 -7.13
C CYS A 14 13.15 -13.97 -6.45
N GLU A 15 13.85 -14.76 -7.25
CA GLU A 15 14.94 -15.62 -6.75
C GLU A 15 16.23 -14.83 -6.49
N ASN A 16 16.30 -13.57 -6.97
CA ASN A 16 17.44 -12.69 -6.77
C ASN A 16 17.30 -11.92 -5.45
N SER A 17 18.16 -12.24 -4.47
CA SER A 17 18.20 -11.63 -3.15
C SER A 17 18.46 -10.12 -3.18
N ASP A 18 19.25 -9.62 -4.14
CA ASP A 18 19.59 -8.19 -4.24
C ASP A 18 18.37 -7.37 -4.68
N LEU A 19 17.57 -7.91 -5.61
CA LEU A 19 16.33 -7.28 -6.06
C LEU A 19 15.26 -7.31 -4.96
N LEU A 20 15.21 -8.39 -4.20
CA LEU A 20 14.27 -8.54 -3.09
C LEU A 20 14.61 -7.59 -1.92
N LEU A 21 15.90 -7.44 -1.60
CA LEU A 21 16.37 -6.45 -0.64
C LEU A 21 16.08 -5.02 -1.12
N LYS A 22 16.27 -4.73 -2.41
CA LYS A 22 15.92 -3.43 -3.00
C LYS A 22 14.42 -3.15 -2.84
N ALA A 23 13.56 -4.11 -3.22
CA ALA A 23 12.12 -4.00 -3.10
C ALA A 23 11.68 -3.73 -1.65
N TYR A 24 12.20 -4.49 -0.69
CA TYR A 24 11.92 -4.28 0.72
C TYR A 24 12.36 -2.91 1.22
N LYS A 25 13.58 -2.47 0.87
CA LYS A 25 14.07 -1.14 1.29
C LYS A 25 13.16 -0.04 0.76
N SER A 26 12.74 -0.13 -0.50
CA SER A 26 11.83 0.85 -1.08
C SER A 26 10.47 0.88 -0.36
N LEU A 27 9.90 -0.29 -0.04
CA LEU A 27 8.63 -0.37 0.70
C LEU A 27 8.78 0.11 2.15
N SER A 28 9.83 -0.31 2.86
CA SER A 28 10.10 0.08 4.24
C SER A 28 10.41 1.57 4.38
N ASN A 29 11.07 2.18 3.40
CA ASN A 29 11.34 3.63 3.38
C ASN A 29 10.06 4.47 3.31
N GLU A 30 9.02 3.94 2.66
CA GLU A 30 7.69 4.56 2.59
C GLU A 30 6.82 4.22 3.82
N GLY A 31 7.39 3.55 4.82
CA GLY A 31 6.73 3.20 6.08
C GLY A 31 5.81 1.98 6.00
N LEU A 32 5.96 1.14 4.97
CA LEU A 32 5.12 -0.06 4.80
C LEU A 32 5.67 -1.23 5.60
N GLU A 33 4.75 -1.97 6.23
CA GLU A 33 5.07 -3.25 6.85
C GLU A 33 5.16 -4.34 5.78
N VAL A 34 6.34 -4.94 5.67
CA VAL A 34 6.61 -6.03 4.72
C VAL A 34 6.79 -7.32 5.49
N TYR A 35 6.24 -8.40 4.95
CA TYR A 35 6.21 -9.72 5.56
C TYR A 35 6.86 -10.75 4.64
N ILE A 36 7.45 -11.78 5.23
CA ILE A 36 7.96 -12.95 4.53
C ILE A 36 7.34 -14.21 5.13
N GLU A 37 7.18 -15.23 4.29
CA GLU A 37 6.73 -16.56 4.72
C GLU A 37 7.95 -17.40 5.07
N VAL A 38 8.01 -17.92 6.29
CA VAL A 38 9.15 -18.71 6.81
C VAL A 38 8.84 -20.20 6.79
N ASN A 39 7.59 -20.55 7.08
CA ASN A 39 7.03 -21.90 7.02
C ASN A 39 5.63 -21.81 6.39
N GLU A 40 5.07 -22.91 5.89
CA GLU A 40 3.72 -22.94 5.30
C GLU A 40 2.68 -22.29 6.24
N GLY A 41 2.24 -21.07 5.89
CA GLY A 41 1.27 -20.29 6.67
C GLY A 41 1.82 -19.54 7.89
N GLU A 42 3.14 -19.45 8.07
CA GLU A 42 3.79 -18.65 9.11
C GLU A 42 4.49 -17.42 8.49
N PHE A 43 3.96 -16.23 8.81
CA PHE A 43 4.45 -14.96 8.31
C PHE A 43 5.14 -14.18 9.43
N ILE A 44 6.31 -13.61 9.10
CA ILE A 44 7.03 -12.72 10.01
C ILE A 44 7.23 -11.35 9.35
N VAL A 45 7.25 -10.31 10.18
CA VAL A 45 7.64 -8.97 9.73
C VAL A 45 9.12 -9.03 9.36
N VAL A 46 9.43 -8.52 8.18
CA VAL A 46 10.80 -8.46 7.68
C VAL A 46 11.62 -7.48 8.51
N SER A 47 12.80 -7.94 8.91
CA SER A 47 13.87 -7.07 9.39
C SER A 47 15.09 -7.21 8.48
N GLU A 48 16.04 -6.27 8.55
CA GLU A 48 17.23 -6.24 7.67
C GLU A 48 18.02 -7.57 7.64
N ASN A 49 17.94 -8.37 8.71
CA ASN A 49 18.66 -9.63 8.83
C ASN A 49 17.87 -10.86 8.37
N THR A 50 16.59 -10.74 8.03
CA THR A 50 15.71 -11.89 7.76
C THR A 50 15.39 -12.09 6.27
N ILE A 51 15.87 -11.19 5.42
CA ILE A 51 15.54 -11.18 3.99
C ILE A 51 16.37 -12.14 3.14
N SER A 52 17.55 -12.54 3.60
CA SER A 52 18.53 -13.26 2.79
C SER A 52 18.00 -14.58 2.22
N ASP A 53 17.06 -15.22 2.93
CA ASP A 53 16.55 -16.54 2.59
C ASP A 53 15.12 -16.48 2.02
N ALA A 54 14.55 -15.28 1.90
CA ALA A 54 13.19 -15.10 1.40
C ALA A 54 13.17 -14.92 -0.11
N THR A 55 12.24 -15.60 -0.79
CA THR A 55 12.01 -15.49 -2.24
C THR A 55 10.77 -14.66 -2.59
N THR A 56 9.95 -14.37 -1.58
CA THR A 56 8.64 -13.74 -1.74
C THR A 56 8.41 -12.70 -0.66
N LEU A 57 7.90 -11.52 -1.03
CA LEU A 57 7.44 -10.50 -0.11
C LEU A 57 5.92 -10.40 -0.12
N TYR A 58 5.38 -10.19 1.08
CA TYR A 58 3.97 -10.00 1.35
C TYR A 58 3.74 -8.62 2.00
N VAL A 59 2.60 -8.01 1.71
CA VAL A 59 2.17 -6.73 2.28
C VAL A 59 0.70 -6.82 2.69
N PRO A 60 0.22 -5.97 3.62
CA PRO A 60 -1.20 -5.88 3.90
C PRO A 60 -2.01 -5.55 2.64
N ALA A 61 -3.18 -6.17 2.49
CA ALA A 61 -4.07 -6.00 1.34
C ALA A 61 -4.48 -4.55 1.13
N ALA A 62 -4.65 -3.80 2.22
CA ALA A 62 -4.97 -2.38 2.20
C ALA A 62 -3.87 -1.53 1.53
N ASP A 63 -2.62 -1.97 1.66
CA ASP A 63 -1.44 -1.26 1.20
C ASP A 63 -0.92 -1.79 -0.16
N TRP A 64 -1.58 -2.79 -0.73
CA TRP A 64 -1.14 -3.45 -1.96
C TRP A 64 -1.06 -2.50 -3.15
N SER A 65 -2.07 -1.65 -3.34
CA SER A 65 -2.07 -0.66 -4.44
C SER A 65 -0.92 0.35 -4.30
N PHE A 66 -0.65 0.80 -3.08
CA PHE A 66 0.44 1.75 -2.82
C PHE A 66 1.80 1.09 -2.96
N SER A 67 1.95 -0.14 -2.46
CA SER A 67 3.16 -0.96 -2.61
C SER A 67 3.49 -1.21 -4.08
N LYS A 68 2.47 -1.47 -4.91
CA LYS A 68 2.61 -1.62 -6.36
C LYS A 68 3.15 -0.34 -7.00
N ASP A 69 2.60 0.82 -6.65
CA ASP A 69 3.04 2.10 -7.20
C ASP A 69 4.49 2.42 -6.82
N VAL A 70 4.88 2.15 -5.57
CA VAL A 70 6.26 2.33 -5.08
C VAL A 70 7.23 1.45 -5.85
N LEU A 71 6.94 0.15 -5.97
CA LEU A 71 7.80 -0.79 -6.72
C LEU A 71 7.86 -0.46 -8.21
N THR A 72 6.78 0.05 -8.79
CA THR A 72 6.74 0.48 -10.19
C THR A 72 7.65 1.70 -10.41
N LYS A 73 7.64 2.69 -9.51
CA LYS A 73 8.54 3.85 -9.57
C LYS A 73 10.02 3.46 -9.49
N GLU A 74 10.33 2.37 -8.78
CA GLU A 74 11.68 1.82 -8.61
C GLU A 74 12.16 0.94 -9.77
N GLY A 75 11.34 0.81 -10.82
CA GLY A 75 11.64 0.01 -12.01
C GLY A 75 11.53 -1.49 -11.78
N LEU A 76 10.81 -1.92 -10.74
CA LEU A 76 10.65 -3.33 -10.35
C LEU A 76 9.32 -3.94 -10.82
N SER A 77 8.64 -3.28 -11.75
CA SER A 77 7.31 -3.66 -12.25
C SER A 77 7.22 -5.08 -12.81
N GLU A 78 8.30 -5.58 -13.41
CA GLU A 78 8.36 -6.93 -14.03
C GLU A 78 8.33 -8.08 -13.02
N TYR A 79 8.65 -7.80 -11.76
CA TYR A 79 8.73 -8.78 -10.66
C TYR A 79 7.56 -8.66 -9.69
N ILE A 80 6.65 -7.72 -9.95
CA ILE A 80 5.41 -7.58 -9.19
C ILE A 80 4.53 -8.77 -9.57
N THR A 81 4.13 -9.54 -8.56
CA THR A 81 3.25 -10.67 -8.82
C THR A 81 1.86 -10.10 -9.09
N GLU A 82 1.38 -10.22 -10.34
CA GLU A 82 0.04 -9.74 -10.67
C GLU A 82 -1.00 -10.44 -9.80
N TYR A 83 -1.93 -9.64 -9.30
CA TYR A 83 -3.03 -10.10 -8.48
C TYR A 83 -3.97 -10.96 -9.35
N VAL A 84 -3.83 -12.29 -9.27
CA VAL A 84 -4.83 -13.21 -9.81
C VAL A 84 -5.97 -13.26 -8.81
N ILE A 85 -6.98 -12.43 -9.06
CA ILE A 85 -8.19 -12.33 -8.26
C ILE A 85 -9.06 -13.53 -8.62
N PRO A 86 -9.42 -14.41 -7.66
CA PRO A 86 -10.45 -15.40 -7.93
C PRO A 86 -11.72 -14.64 -8.32
N SER A 87 -12.26 -14.92 -9.51
CA SER A 87 -13.38 -14.19 -10.13
C SER A 87 -14.62 -14.05 -9.23
N HIS A 88 -14.73 -14.87 -8.19
CA HIS A 88 -15.76 -14.83 -7.15
C HIS A 88 -15.66 -13.61 -6.18
N ILE A 89 -14.47 -13.05 -5.91
CA ILE A 89 -14.26 -12.00 -4.89
C ILE A 89 -14.12 -10.60 -5.52
N GLN A 90 -13.86 -10.53 -6.83
CA GLN A 90 -13.66 -9.28 -7.59
C GLN A 90 -14.78 -8.25 -7.34
N ALA A 91 -16.04 -8.70 -7.36
CA ALA A 91 -17.19 -7.81 -7.26
C ALA A 91 -17.35 -7.16 -5.86
N GLU A 92 -16.86 -7.81 -4.80
CA GLU A 92 -16.86 -7.25 -3.44
C GLU A 92 -15.72 -6.25 -3.23
N ILE A 93 -14.56 -6.52 -3.83
CA ILE A 93 -13.40 -5.62 -3.77
C ILE A 93 -13.65 -4.38 -4.61
N ASP A 94 -14.18 -4.51 -5.83
CA ASP A 94 -14.53 -3.37 -6.67
C ASP A 94 -15.56 -2.45 -5.98
N LYS A 95 -16.57 -3.03 -5.31
CA LYS A 95 -17.51 -2.26 -4.49
C LYS A 95 -16.81 -1.53 -3.33
N THR A 96 -15.84 -2.17 -2.70
CA THR A 96 -15.12 -1.59 -1.55
C THR A 96 -14.18 -0.47 -1.99
N GLU A 97 -13.47 -0.63 -3.10
CA GLU A 97 -12.66 0.44 -3.71
C GLU A 97 -13.51 1.62 -4.15
N GLU A 98 -14.68 1.38 -4.77
CA GLU A 98 -15.57 2.45 -5.22
C GLU A 98 -16.08 3.29 -4.04
N ILE A 99 -16.38 2.65 -2.90
CA ILE A 99 -16.79 3.31 -1.67
C ILE A 99 -15.64 4.14 -1.06
N LEU A 100 -14.42 3.58 -1.02
CA LEU A 100 -13.25 4.29 -0.47
C LEU A 100 -12.82 5.49 -1.35
N LEU A 101 -12.88 5.34 -2.68
CA LEU A 101 -12.63 6.44 -3.62
C LEU A 101 -13.67 7.55 -3.50
N LYS A 102 -14.96 7.21 -3.32
CA LYS A 102 -16.00 8.20 -3.06
C LYS A 102 -15.73 8.96 -1.75
N LYS A 103 -15.40 8.27 -0.66
CA LYS A 103 -15.07 8.92 0.62
C LYS A 103 -13.88 9.87 0.51
N ARG A 104 -12.80 9.47 -0.18
CA ARG A 104 -11.64 10.36 -0.40
C ARG A 104 -12.01 11.63 -1.18
N LYS A 105 -12.83 11.51 -2.23
CA LYS A 105 -13.30 12.68 -3.01
C LYS A 105 -14.11 13.65 -2.16
N THR A 106 -15.00 13.14 -1.31
CA THR A 106 -15.81 13.98 -0.42
C THR A 106 -14.94 14.73 0.59
N VAL A 107 -14.00 14.04 1.25
CA VAL A 107 -13.08 14.68 2.22
C VAL A 107 -12.22 15.75 1.55
N TYR A 108 -11.77 15.51 0.31
CA TYR A 108 -10.99 16.50 -0.44
C TYR A 108 -11.81 17.76 -0.75
N ILE A 109 -13.08 17.59 -1.12
CA ILE A 109 -14.01 18.69 -1.38
C ILE A 109 -14.29 19.48 -0.09
N GLU A 110 -14.56 18.79 1.03
CA GLU A 110 -14.78 19.45 2.33
C GLU A 110 -13.55 20.24 2.76
N THR A 111 -12.35 19.65 2.63
CA THR A 111 -11.08 20.31 2.97
C THR A 111 -10.84 21.54 2.10
N LEU A 112 -11.14 21.46 0.79
CA LEU A 112 -11.04 22.59 -0.13
C LEU A 112 -11.98 23.74 0.26
N ILE A 113 -13.23 23.42 0.62
CA ILE A 113 -14.22 24.42 1.04
C ILE A 113 -13.76 25.14 2.32
N VAL A 114 -13.29 24.39 3.32
CA VAL A 114 -12.75 24.97 4.56
C VAL A 114 -11.54 25.86 4.27
N PHE A 115 -10.64 25.42 3.39
CA PHE A 115 -9.47 26.20 3.00
C PHE A 115 -9.86 27.50 2.28
N VAL A 116 -10.83 27.46 1.35
CA VAL A 116 -11.32 28.66 0.66
C VAL A 116 -11.96 29.64 1.64
N LEU A 117 -12.78 29.16 2.58
CA LEU A 117 -13.37 30.01 3.61
C LEU A 117 -12.31 30.64 4.51
N PHE A 118 -11.25 29.90 4.85
CA PHE A 118 -10.13 30.41 5.63
C PHE A 118 -9.35 31.50 4.89
N VAL A 119 -9.07 31.30 3.59
CA VAL A 119 -8.41 32.31 2.76
C VAL A 119 -9.27 33.56 2.61
N ILE A 120 -10.58 33.40 2.38
CA ILE A 120 -11.53 34.53 2.32
C ILE A 120 -11.53 35.28 3.65
N TYR A 121 -11.55 34.57 4.78
CA TYR A 121 -11.49 35.18 6.11
C TYR A 121 -10.20 35.99 6.32
N ILE A 122 -9.04 35.47 5.92
CA ILE A 122 -7.77 36.21 6.00
C ILE A 122 -7.83 37.47 5.13
N ILE A 123 -8.31 37.36 3.89
CA ILE A 123 -8.42 38.51 2.97
C ILE A 123 -9.37 39.56 3.58
N PHE A 124 -10.54 39.16 4.07
CA PHE A 124 -11.46 40.07 4.75
C PHE A 124 -10.79 40.75 5.94
N THR A 125 -10.12 39.98 6.79
CA THR A 125 -9.42 40.50 7.98
C THR A 125 -8.35 41.51 7.59
N MET A 126 -7.59 41.30 6.51
CA MET A 126 -6.60 42.27 6.02
C MET A 126 -7.22 43.51 5.35
N VAL A 127 -8.44 43.41 4.81
CA VAL A 127 -9.11 44.53 4.14
C VAL A 127 -9.89 45.40 5.13
N THR A 128 -10.41 44.81 6.21
CA THR A 128 -11.19 45.53 7.24
C THR A 128 -10.35 46.04 8.42
N HIS A 129 -9.06 45.72 8.48
CA HIS A 129 -8.13 46.14 9.55
C HIS A 129 -7.07 47.10 9.00
#